data_AF-A0A520P788-F1
#
_entry.id   AF-A0A520P788-F1
#
_cell.length_a   1.000
_cell.length_b   1.000
_cell.length_c   1.000
_cell.angle_alpha   90.00
_cell.angle_beta   90.00
_cell.angle_gamma   90.00
#
_symmetry.space_group_name_H-M   'P 1'
#
loop_
_entity.id
_entity.type
_entity.pdbx_description
1 polymer ?
#
loop_
_entity_poly.entity_id
_entity_poly.type
_entity_poly.pdbx_seq_one_letter_code
_entity_poly.pdbx_strand_id
1 'polypeptide(L)'
;MFKAAKTFNILLFSPLVLILFSFPGTVAQVFAEEDVLNPSYNWTPQFYGKIEGESKLLYTRSFARSQLRFVDIDNDGDDDLFVGKADGRIAFFINQGDFSAPLFELQTEDFVVIHEGLDEQNNPTLQKTVLDVGNNAAPEFADIDNDGDFDLFIGSKDGHIFHYENRGNQLSPVFFRKTPIYMGLKFEGNSVPRFADLNGDRALDLLIGTRSGRVHVFFNSGMTDEAVFCTKFSIADPQDLRCKYQPELITDITPQIDAVPELVDWDQDKDLDLVVGKSNGKINYYLNNGDRFAPQWKLISKHFQFIDTGGNVAPTFKDLNHDNFPELFLGTSSSMVIYYENNEVLMDQLSKISAVQLEKLDKSASFEIILSQACKQLRGLPECLTTLAAAFGVPAEVKIAGMDELQPYILRPDLSIDTNPDQISPATSTGGAETESGADTAVDENSAADTESQAANEGEAEGDAVPTDPATADGEQKAETPAINKEIEKLKLQGVITRNQLWLASRNFFKIENLSGSERHSNITSGDWNKDGRLDILLGSRSGEIFAFENRAESGTDWYPIHFPALKKNKRQFSSP
;
A
#
# COMPACT_ATOMS: atom_id res chain seq x y z
N MET A 1 28.00 -11.34 48.52
CA MET A 1 27.76 -11.52 49.96
C MET A 1 26.60 -10.62 50.36
N PHE A 2 25.44 -11.18 50.71
CA PHE A 2 24.66 -10.85 51.91
C PHE A 2 23.42 -11.74 51.93
N LYS A 3 23.35 -12.60 52.95
CA LYS A 3 22.19 -13.39 53.35
C LYS A 3 21.25 -12.51 54.18
N ALA A 4 19.95 -12.65 53.97
CA ALA A 4 18.96 -12.49 55.03
C ALA A 4 17.74 -13.37 54.71
N ALA A 5 17.70 -14.57 55.28
CA ALA A 5 16.50 -15.39 55.30
C ALA A 5 15.54 -14.83 56.37
N LYS A 6 14.35 -14.36 55.96
CA LYS A 6 13.24 -14.15 56.88
C LYS A 6 12.38 -15.41 56.87
N THR A 7 12.34 -16.11 57.99
CA THR A 7 11.38 -17.18 58.28
C THR A 7 10.03 -16.54 58.64
N PHE A 8 8.97 -16.90 57.92
CA PHE A 8 7.58 -16.62 58.32
C PHE A 8 6.96 -17.92 58.82
N ASN A 9 6.63 -17.99 60.11
CA ASN A 9 5.78 -19.04 60.66
C ASN A 9 4.32 -18.59 60.52
N ILE A 10 3.53 -19.27 59.69
CA ILE A 10 2.08 -19.11 59.68
C ILE A 10 1.48 -20.32 60.41
N LEU A 11 0.95 -20.07 61.61
CA LEU A 11 0.13 -21.01 62.37
C LEU A 11 -1.31 -20.88 61.89
N LEU A 12 -1.81 -21.87 61.15
CA LEU A 12 -3.24 -22.03 60.87
C LEU A 12 -3.81 -23.07 61.84
N PHE A 13 -4.64 -22.60 62.78
CA PHE A 13 -5.45 -23.47 63.64
C PHE A 13 -6.75 -23.84 62.92
N SER A 14 -7.07 -25.12 62.85
CA SER A 14 -8.45 -25.61 62.89
C SER A 14 -8.49 -27.00 63.54
N PRO A 15 -9.39 -27.27 64.51
CA PRO A 15 -9.43 -28.53 65.23
C PRO A 15 -10.44 -29.49 64.61
N LEU A 16 -10.06 -30.73 64.28
CA LEU A 16 -10.93 -31.88 64.51
C LEU A 16 -10.23 -33.23 64.31
N VAL A 17 -10.37 -34.06 65.35
CA VAL A 17 -10.41 -35.54 65.39
C VAL A 17 -9.10 -36.30 65.10
N LEU A 18 -8.60 -36.83 66.22
CA LEU A 18 -7.56 -37.83 66.40
C LEU A 18 -8.05 -39.21 65.89
N ILE A 19 -7.40 -39.78 64.88
CA ILE A 19 -7.39 -41.23 64.65
C ILE A 19 -5.92 -41.66 64.60
N LEU A 20 -5.53 -42.42 65.63
CA LEU A 20 -4.21 -43.03 65.79
C LEU A 20 -4.09 -44.23 64.83
N PHE A 21 -3.26 -44.09 63.80
CA PHE A 21 -2.66 -45.24 63.11
C PHE A 21 -1.14 -45.15 63.18
N SER A 22 -0.55 -46.13 63.86
CA SER A 22 0.88 -46.32 63.99
C SER A 22 1.44 -46.91 62.69
N PHE A 23 2.24 -46.13 61.95
CA PHE A 23 3.08 -46.65 60.87
C PHE A 23 4.57 -46.43 61.21
N PRO A 24 5.46 -47.38 60.89
CA PRO A 24 6.89 -47.25 61.18
C PRO A 24 7.49 -46.16 60.30
N GLY A 25 8.05 -45.12 60.93
CA GLY A 25 8.72 -44.03 60.23
C GLY A 25 10.01 -44.52 59.56
N THR A 26 10.02 -44.51 58.23
CA THR A 26 11.27 -44.39 57.45
C THR A 26 11.55 -42.90 57.30
N VAL A 27 12.74 -42.46 57.71
CA VAL A 27 13.20 -41.10 57.45
C VAL A 27 13.54 -41.01 55.97
N ALA A 28 12.63 -40.49 55.15
CA ALA A 28 12.97 -40.05 53.81
C ALA A 28 13.72 -38.72 53.93
N GLN A 29 15.02 -38.72 53.66
CA GLN A 29 15.73 -37.48 53.35
C GLN A 29 15.24 -36.99 51.99
N VAL A 30 14.29 -36.06 52.01
CA VAL A 30 13.98 -35.25 50.83
C VAL A 30 15.12 -34.25 50.70
N PHE A 31 16.02 -34.48 49.75
CA PHE A 31 16.85 -33.40 49.25
C PHE A 31 15.93 -32.48 48.45
N ALA A 32 15.69 -31.28 48.97
CA ALA A 32 15.24 -30.20 48.10
C ALA A 32 16.39 -29.95 47.14
N GLU A 33 16.23 -30.38 45.89
CA GLU A 33 17.03 -29.84 44.81
C GLU A 33 16.74 -28.34 44.81
N GLU A 34 17.74 -27.52 45.15
CA GLU A 34 17.64 -26.07 44.97
C GLU A 34 17.47 -25.88 43.46
N ASP A 35 16.23 -25.69 43.02
CA ASP A 35 15.94 -25.18 41.68
C ASP A 35 16.76 -23.88 41.54
N VAL A 36 17.87 -23.98 40.82
CA VAL A 36 18.65 -22.83 40.42
C VAL A 36 17.74 -22.06 39.47
N LEU A 37 17.03 -21.07 40.00
CA LEU A 37 16.32 -20.07 39.22
C LEU A 37 17.36 -19.34 38.38
N ASN A 38 17.64 -19.87 37.20
CA ASN A 38 18.43 -19.18 36.21
C ASN A 38 17.66 -17.91 35.84
N PRO A 39 18.20 -16.72 36.09
CA PRO A 39 17.54 -15.50 35.68
C PRO A 39 17.40 -15.51 34.15
N SER A 40 16.16 -15.62 33.68
CA SER A 40 15.84 -15.41 32.27
C SER A 40 15.77 -13.91 32.02
N TYR A 41 16.79 -13.36 31.35
CA TYR A 41 16.75 -11.98 30.90
C TYR A 41 15.91 -11.92 29.63
N ASN A 42 14.73 -11.29 29.71
CA ASN A 42 13.92 -11.02 28.54
C ASN A 42 14.28 -9.62 28.02
N TRP A 43 14.99 -9.56 26.90
CA TRP A 43 15.37 -8.29 26.27
C TRP A 43 14.25 -7.85 25.33
N THR A 44 13.61 -6.73 25.62
CA THR A 44 12.69 -6.07 24.69
C THR A 44 13.48 -5.11 23.80
N PRO A 45 13.38 -5.20 22.46
CA PRO A 45 13.97 -4.22 21.58
C PRO A 45 13.40 -2.82 21.86
N GLN A 46 14.27 -1.80 21.81
CA GLN A 46 13.85 -0.39 21.75
C GLN A 46 14.16 0.12 20.35
N PHE A 47 13.12 0.47 19.59
CA PHE A 47 13.25 0.96 18.22
C PHE A 47 13.55 2.46 18.18
N TYR A 48 12.97 3.21 19.14
CA TYR A 48 13.07 4.65 19.23
C TYR A 48 14.05 5.11 20.30
N GLY A 49 14.69 6.26 20.07
CA GLY A 49 15.47 6.99 21.07
C GLY A 49 15.41 8.49 20.79
N LYS A 50 15.86 9.31 21.74
CA LYS A 50 15.86 10.76 21.56
C LYS A 50 17.17 11.26 20.95
N ILE A 51 17.06 12.18 20.02
CA ILE A 51 18.18 12.98 19.50
C ILE A 51 17.79 14.44 19.68
N GLU A 52 18.60 15.18 20.44
CA GLU A 52 18.34 16.59 20.77
C GLU A 52 16.92 16.84 21.32
N GLY A 53 16.42 15.91 22.15
CA GLY A 53 15.08 15.96 22.74
C GLY A 53 13.94 15.43 21.88
N GLU A 54 14.16 15.17 20.58
CA GLU A 54 13.14 14.64 19.67
C GLU A 54 13.20 13.11 19.57
N SER A 55 12.05 12.43 19.63
CA SER A 55 11.98 10.98 19.42
C SER A 55 12.20 10.64 17.93
N LYS A 56 13.10 9.69 17.66
CA LYS A 56 13.46 9.23 16.32
C LYS A 56 13.55 7.70 16.27
N LEU A 57 13.26 7.12 15.11
CA LEU A 57 13.42 5.68 14.86
C LEU A 57 14.91 5.40 14.59
N LEU A 58 15.63 4.85 15.58
CA LEU A 58 17.09 4.70 15.56
C LEU A 58 17.55 3.29 15.15
N TYR A 59 16.76 2.27 15.48
CA TYR A 59 17.09 0.89 15.21
C TYR A 59 16.00 0.21 14.41
N THR A 60 16.36 -0.34 13.26
CA THR A 60 15.51 -1.22 12.46
C THR A 60 16.37 -2.29 11.80
N ARG A 61 15.85 -3.51 11.60
CA ARG A 61 16.54 -4.57 10.85
C ARG A 61 16.17 -4.47 9.37
N SER A 62 16.58 -3.38 8.73
CA SER A 62 16.42 -3.07 7.30
C SER A 62 15.02 -3.27 6.72
N PHE A 63 14.43 -2.20 6.18
CA PHE A 63 13.19 -2.25 5.39
C PHE A 63 13.46 -2.32 3.88
N ALA A 64 14.59 -2.91 3.48
CA ALA A 64 14.91 -3.08 2.07
C ALA A 64 13.90 -4.02 1.41
N ARG A 65 13.49 -3.68 0.17
CA ARG A 65 12.44 -4.34 -0.60
C ARG A 65 11.13 -4.47 0.19
N SER A 66 10.79 -3.43 0.94
CA SER A 66 9.57 -3.39 1.73
C SER A 66 8.34 -3.57 0.86
N GLN A 67 7.40 -4.39 1.31
CA GLN A 67 6.06 -4.55 0.73
C GLN A 67 5.07 -4.03 1.76
N LEU A 68 4.43 -2.89 1.49
CA LEU A 68 3.53 -2.25 2.44
C LEU A 68 2.11 -2.78 2.23
N ARG A 69 1.40 -3.01 3.33
CA ARG A 69 -0.04 -3.27 3.31
C ARG A 69 -0.70 -2.55 4.47
N PHE A 70 -1.68 -1.71 4.12
CA PHE A 70 -2.51 -0.97 5.07
C PHE A 70 -3.81 -1.73 5.29
N VAL A 71 -4.18 -1.90 6.56
CA VAL A 71 -5.41 -2.59 6.96
C VAL A 71 -5.81 -2.10 8.35
N ASP A 72 -7.08 -1.73 8.52
CA ASP A 72 -7.72 -1.54 9.82
C ASP A 72 -7.87 -2.91 10.51
N ILE A 73 -6.83 -3.33 11.23
CA ILE A 73 -6.68 -4.71 11.72
C ILE A 73 -7.28 -4.91 13.11
N ASP A 74 -7.49 -3.83 13.86
CA ASP A 74 -8.16 -3.81 15.15
C ASP A 74 -9.51 -3.06 15.13
N ASN A 75 -10.01 -2.72 13.94
CA ASN A 75 -11.34 -2.18 13.66
C ASN A 75 -11.65 -0.91 14.48
N ASP A 76 -10.65 -0.04 14.61
CA ASP A 76 -10.76 1.25 15.29
C ASP A 76 -11.06 2.42 14.33
N GLY A 77 -11.07 2.13 13.02
CA GLY A 77 -11.45 3.04 11.96
C GLY A 77 -10.28 3.75 11.29
N ASP A 78 -9.04 3.42 11.65
CA ASP A 78 -7.85 3.82 10.92
C ASP A 78 -6.96 2.64 10.52
N ASP A 79 -6.29 2.77 9.38
CA ASP A 79 -5.47 1.67 8.90
C ASP A 79 -4.13 1.60 9.62
N ASP A 80 -3.81 0.40 10.09
CA ASP A 80 -2.49 0.01 10.53
C ASP A 80 -1.60 -0.39 9.35
N LEU A 81 -0.28 -0.48 9.59
CA LEU A 81 0.69 -0.78 8.55
C LEU A 81 1.52 -2.02 8.84
N PHE A 82 1.38 -3.01 7.96
CA PHE A 82 2.23 -4.18 7.89
C PHE A 82 3.27 -4.02 6.78
N VAL A 83 4.53 -4.28 7.10
CA VAL A 83 5.66 -4.17 6.19
C VAL A 83 6.32 -5.53 6.04
N GLY A 84 6.15 -6.14 4.87
CA GLY A 84 6.91 -7.30 4.44
C GLY A 84 8.36 -6.95 4.14
N LYS A 85 9.30 -7.74 4.66
CA LYS A 85 10.74 -7.45 4.59
C LYS A 85 11.48 -8.43 3.69
N ALA A 86 12.63 -8.00 3.16
CA ALA A 86 13.52 -8.85 2.36
C ALA A 86 13.99 -10.12 3.10
N ASP A 87 14.07 -10.09 4.42
CA ASP A 87 14.48 -11.21 5.26
C ASP A 87 13.33 -12.17 5.62
N GLY A 88 12.14 -12.02 5.01
CA GLY A 88 11.02 -12.93 5.20
C GLY A 88 10.15 -12.63 6.41
N ARG A 89 10.49 -11.62 7.21
CA ARG A 89 9.69 -11.21 8.37
C ARG A 89 8.69 -10.10 8.04
N ILE A 90 7.78 -9.89 8.97
CA ILE A 90 6.82 -8.78 8.96
C ILE A 90 7.16 -7.83 10.10
N ALA A 91 7.25 -6.53 9.78
CA ALA A 91 7.17 -5.47 10.76
C ALA A 91 5.75 -4.91 10.82
N PHE A 92 5.30 -4.58 12.04
CA PHE A 92 3.97 -4.08 12.31
C PHE A 92 4.08 -2.71 12.96
N PHE A 93 3.42 -1.74 12.34
CA PHE A 93 3.26 -0.39 12.84
C PHE A 93 1.79 -0.18 13.17
N ILE A 94 1.52 0.31 14.37
CA ILE A 94 0.19 0.75 14.75
C ILE A 94 0.02 2.21 14.36
N ASN A 95 -1.12 2.59 13.83
CA ASN A 95 -1.51 3.96 13.68
C ASN A 95 -2.02 4.47 15.04
N GLN A 96 -1.41 5.55 15.54
CA GLN A 96 -1.84 6.22 16.77
C GLN A 96 -2.44 7.59 16.48
N GLY A 97 -2.59 7.91 15.20
CA GLY A 97 -3.16 9.16 14.73
C GLY A 97 -4.66 9.05 14.60
N ASP A 98 -5.19 9.81 13.65
CA ASP A 98 -6.52 9.62 13.11
C ASP A 98 -6.41 9.64 11.57
N PHE A 99 -7.51 9.38 10.87
CA PHE A 99 -7.54 9.42 9.40
C PHE A 99 -7.04 10.78 8.85
N SER A 100 -7.23 11.91 9.53
CA SER A 100 -6.79 13.22 9.03
C SER A 100 -5.30 13.49 9.22
N ALA A 101 -4.66 12.78 10.14
CA ALA A 101 -3.25 12.92 10.47
C ALA A 101 -2.66 11.57 10.97
N PRO A 102 -2.43 10.60 10.05
CA PRO A 102 -1.93 9.29 10.43
C PRO A 102 -0.54 9.37 11.09
N LEU A 103 -0.34 8.58 12.14
CA LEU A 103 0.90 8.54 12.92
C LEU A 103 1.31 7.08 13.20
N PHE A 104 2.16 6.53 12.34
CA PHE A 104 2.64 5.15 12.45
C PHE A 104 3.80 5.00 13.45
N GLU A 105 3.61 4.16 14.48
CA GLU A 105 4.65 3.76 15.44
C GLU A 105 4.99 2.27 15.32
N LEU A 106 6.27 1.94 15.13
CA LEU A 106 6.76 0.57 15.02
C LEU A 106 6.57 -0.18 16.35
N GLN A 107 5.68 -1.18 16.33
CA GLN A 107 5.43 -2.04 17.49
C GLN A 107 6.38 -3.23 17.54
N THR A 108 6.64 -3.87 16.40
CA THR A 108 7.55 -5.01 16.33
C THR A 108 8.08 -5.25 14.91
N GLU A 109 9.28 -5.81 14.80
CA GLU A 109 9.79 -6.40 13.55
C GLU A 109 9.79 -7.93 13.55
N ASP A 110 9.39 -8.51 14.67
CA ASP A 110 9.34 -9.95 14.91
C ASP A 110 7.87 -10.31 15.19
N PHE A 111 6.98 -10.03 14.23
CA PHE A 111 5.55 -10.33 14.35
C PHE A 111 5.36 -11.81 14.69
N VAL A 112 4.53 -12.11 15.69
CA VAL A 112 4.40 -13.47 16.25
C VAL A 112 3.15 -14.15 15.74
N VAL A 113 3.30 -15.40 15.33
CA VAL A 113 2.21 -16.27 14.88
C VAL A 113 2.19 -17.55 15.70
N ILE A 114 1.05 -18.23 15.66
CA ILE A 114 0.86 -19.53 16.29
C ILE A 114 0.92 -20.61 15.21
N HIS A 115 1.54 -21.74 15.50
CA HIS A 115 1.32 -22.94 14.71
C HIS A 115 1.13 -24.15 15.60
N GLU A 116 0.30 -25.07 15.11
CA GLU A 116 0.14 -26.38 15.71
C GLU A 116 1.40 -27.20 15.46
N GLY A 117 1.86 -27.91 16.48
CA GLY A 117 3.04 -28.75 16.44
C GLY A 117 2.94 -29.88 17.45
N LEU A 118 4.01 -30.65 17.56
CA LEU A 118 4.14 -31.69 18.58
C LEU A 118 5.21 -31.27 19.58
N ASP A 119 4.99 -31.56 20.87
CA ASP A 119 6.03 -31.46 21.89
C ASP A 119 7.05 -32.62 21.76
N GLU A 120 8.07 -32.63 22.62
CA GLU A 120 9.09 -33.68 22.65
C GLU A 120 8.52 -35.08 22.96
N GLN A 121 7.27 -35.14 23.44
CA GLN A 121 6.54 -36.36 23.80
C GLN A 121 5.46 -36.72 22.77
N ASN A 122 5.47 -36.08 21.58
CA ASN A 122 4.49 -36.27 20.50
C ASN A 122 3.04 -35.88 20.86
N ASN A 123 2.81 -35.01 21.85
CA ASN A 123 1.48 -34.45 22.10
C ASN A 123 1.26 -33.17 21.28
N PRO A 124 0.05 -32.94 20.75
CA PRO A 124 -0.31 -31.68 20.10
C PRO A 124 -0.10 -30.48 21.02
N THR A 125 0.57 -29.45 20.53
CA THR A 125 0.82 -28.20 21.25
C THR A 125 0.77 -26.99 20.33
N LEU A 126 0.49 -25.83 20.92
CA LEU A 126 0.49 -24.54 20.23
C LEU A 126 1.83 -23.84 20.48
N GLN A 127 2.57 -23.59 19.41
CA GLN A 127 3.87 -22.94 19.48
C GLN A 127 3.75 -21.51 18.97
N LYS A 128 4.22 -20.55 19.78
CA LYS A 128 4.36 -19.14 19.36
C LYS A 128 5.75 -18.94 18.77
N THR A 129 5.81 -18.51 17.52
CA THR A 129 7.06 -18.29 16.80
C THR A 129 7.04 -16.94 16.10
N VAL A 130 8.21 -16.35 15.91
CA VAL A 130 8.35 -15.22 14.99
C VAL A 130 7.97 -15.68 13.58
N LEU A 131 7.11 -14.92 12.93
CA LEU A 131 6.71 -15.12 11.55
C LEU A 131 7.92 -14.91 10.65
N ASP A 132 8.27 -15.95 9.91
CA ASP A 132 9.33 -15.93 8.91
C ASP A 132 8.93 -16.83 7.74
N VAL A 133 8.75 -16.23 6.55
CA VAL A 133 8.49 -16.95 5.28
C VAL A 133 9.75 -17.18 4.46
N GLY A 134 10.92 -16.98 5.06
CA GLY A 134 12.24 -17.16 4.48
C GLY A 134 12.83 -15.86 3.92
N ASN A 135 12.35 -15.39 2.77
CA ASN A 135 12.85 -14.16 2.14
C ASN A 135 11.74 -13.48 1.34
N ASN A 136 11.85 -12.15 1.20
CA ASN A 136 10.94 -11.30 0.42
C ASN A 136 9.47 -11.53 0.80
N ALA A 137 9.13 -11.26 2.07
CA ALA A 137 7.75 -11.33 2.51
C ALA A 137 6.91 -10.27 1.78
N ALA A 138 5.78 -10.69 1.22
CA ALA A 138 4.80 -9.83 0.56
C ALA A 138 3.43 -10.08 1.19
N PRO A 139 3.08 -9.38 2.29
CA PRO A 139 1.83 -9.57 3.00
C PRO A 139 0.65 -9.03 2.20
N GLU A 140 -0.50 -9.67 2.42
CA GLU A 140 -1.81 -9.33 1.90
C GLU A 140 -2.86 -9.79 2.93
N PHE A 141 -3.89 -8.98 3.14
CA PHE A 141 -4.99 -9.29 4.06
C PHE A 141 -6.28 -9.46 3.28
N ALA A 142 -7.05 -10.49 3.60
CA ALA A 142 -8.32 -10.76 2.94
C ALA A 142 -9.22 -11.60 3.86
N ASP A 143 -10.50 -11.25 3.96
CA ASP A 143 -11.53 -12.11 4.55
C ASP A 143 -11.94 -13.16 3.50
N ILE A 144 -11.11 -14.19 3.32
CA ILE A 144 -11.22 -15.14 2.21
C ILE A 144 -12.29 -16.22 2.45
N ASP A 145 -12.67 -16.44 3.71
CA ASP A 145 -13.71 -17.37 4.14
C ASP A 145 -14.96 -16.64 4.66
N ASN A 146 -15.01 -15.31 4.53
CA ASN A 146 -16.18 -14.46 4.74
C ASN A 146 -16.76 -14.65 6.15
N ASP A 147 -15.89 -14.77 7.15
CA ASP A 147 -16.27 -14.88 8.56
C ASP A 147 -16.28 -13.51 9.28
N GLY A 148 -15.87 -12.47 8.56
CA GLY A 148 -15.88 -11.09 8.99
C GLY A 148 -14.54 -10.60 9.53
N ASP A 149 -13.48 -11.41 9.54
CA ASP A 149 -12.16 -10.95 9.93
C ASP A 149 -11.09 -11.20 8.85
N PHE A 150 -9.96 -10.48 8.96
CA PHE A 150 -8.93 -10.55 7.93
C PHE A 150 -7.94 -11.69 8.20
N ASP A 151 -7.86 -12.63 7.26
CA ASP A 151 -6.77 -13.59 7.17
C ASP A 151 -5.52 -12.96 6.56
N LEU A 152 -4.35 -13.53 6.90
CA LEU A 152 -3.04 -13.06 6.41
C LEU A 152 -2.44 -14.03 5.40
N PHE A 153 -2.21 -13.54 4.19
CA PHE A 153 -1.52 -14.21 3.10
C PHE A 153 -0.16 -13.57 2.86
N ILE A 154 0.88 -14.38 2.70
CA ILE A 154 2.24 -13.85 2.53
C ILE A 154 2.93 -14.57 1.39
N GLY A 155 3.20 -13.82 0.33
CA GLY A 155 4.09 -14.24 -0.75
C GLY A 155 5.55 -14.29 -0.30
N SER A 156 6.34 -15.15 -0.94
CA SER A 156 7.71 -15.46 -0.55
C SER A 156 8.62 -15.66 -1.76
N LYS A 157 9.93 -15.56 -1.52
CA LYS A 157 10.96 -15.71 -2.56
C LYS A 157 10.95 -17.04 -3.30
N ASP A 158 10.56 -18.12 -2.62
CA ASP A 158 10.48 -19.46 -3.21
C ASP A 158 9.18 -19.69 -4.01
N GLY A 159 8.32 -18.68 -4.09
CA GLY A 159 7.13 -18.65 -4.94
C GLY A 159 5.91 -19.31 -4.32
N HIS A 160 5.91 -19.59 -3.01
CA HIS A 160 4.73 -20.07 -2.29
C HIS A 160 3.92 -18.89 -1.75
N ILE A 161 2.69 -19.18 -1.32
CA ILE A 161 1.88 -18.25 -0.53
C ILE A 161 1.63 -18.94 0.80
N PHE A 162 2.10 -18.33 1.88
CA PHE A 162 1.78 -18.76 3.24
C PHE A 162 0.42 -18.20 3.62
N HIS A 163 -0.38 -18.99 4.31
CA HIS A 163 -1.69 -18.60 4.80
C HIS A 163 -1.73 -18.77 6.31
N TYR A 164 -2.11 -17.69 6.99
CA TYR A 164 -2.38 -17.62 8.41
C TYR A 164 -3.83 -17.21 8.63
N GLU A 165 -4.59 -18.12 9.23
CA GLU A 165 -5.97 -17.91 9.61
C GLU A 165 -6.03 -17.04 10.86
N ASN A 166 -6.82 -15.99 10.86
CA ASN A 166 -7.13 -15.27 12.07
C ASN A 166 -8.17 -16.06 12.86
N ARG A 167 -7.82 -16.47 14.09
CA ARG A 167 -8.72 -17.16 15.02
C ARG A 167 -9.03 -16.30 16.24
N GLY A 168 -8.70 -15.01 16.15
CA GLY A 168 -8.97 -14.01 17.16
C GLY A 168 -10.37 -13.44 16.99
N ASN A 169 -10.46 -12.12 17.05
CA ASN A 169 -11.62 -11.37 16.60
C ASN A 169 -11.13 -10.08 15.92
N GLN A 170 -12.05 -9.34 15.31
CA GLN A 170 -11.76 -8.08 14.60
C GLN A 170 -11.01 -7.01 15.42
N LEU A 171 -11.07 -7.04 16.76
CA LEU A 171 -10.38 -6.08 17.64
C LEU A 171 -9.04 -6.60 18.18
N SER A 172 -8.76 -7.88 18.01
CA SER A 172 -7.63 -8.57 18.62
C SER A 172 -7.31 -9.81 17.78
N PRO A 173 -6.69 -9.61 16.61
CA PRO A 173 -6.38 -10.69 15.69
C PRO A 173 -5.37 -11.66 16.31
N VAL A 174 -5.53 -12.95 16.05
CA VAL A 174 -4.59 -14.00 16.46
C VAL A 174 -4.35 -14.96 15.31
N PHE A 175 -3.20 -14.82 14.66
CA PHE A 175 -2.86 -15.56 13.46
C PHE A 175 -2.30 -16.95 13.73
N PHE A 176 -2.96 -17.97 13.17
CA PHE A 176 -2.56 -19.37 13.16
C PHE A 176 -2.10 -19.78 11.77
N ARG A 177 -0.88 -20.30 11.63
CA ARG A 177 -0.39 -20.80 10.34
C ARG A 177 -1.24 -22.00 9.89
N LYS A 178 -2.06 -21.81 8.86
CA LYS A 178 -2.90 -22.85 8.25
C LYS A 178 -2.08 -23.70 7.28
N THR A 179 -1.31 -23.07 6.39
CA THR A 179 -0.45 -23.78 5.43
C THR A 179 0.67 -22.88 4.87
N PRO A 180 1.87 -23.41 4.58
CA PRO A 180 2.91 -22.67 3.85
C PRO A 180 2.72 -22.69 2.32
N ILE A 181 1.74 -23.46 1.80
CA ILE A 181 1.49 -23.61 0.37
C ILE A 181 -0.02 -23.50 0.14
N TYR A 182 -0.53 -22.28 0.13
CA TYR A 182 -1.95 -21.99 -0.07
C TYR A 182 -2.45 -22.63 -1.37
N MET A 183 -3.45 -23.51 -1.24
CA MET A 183 -4.07 -24.29 -2.33
C MET A 183 -3.10 -25.07 -3.24
N GLY A 184 -1.88 -25.38 -2.75
CA GLY A 184 -0.87 -26.03 -3.60
C GLY A 184 -0.28 -25.12 -4.68
N LEU A 185 -0.60 -23.82 -4.68
CA LEU A 185 -0.10 -22.85 -5.64
C LEU A 185 1.40 -22.62 -5.43
N LYS A 186 2.15 -22.69 -6.53
CA LYS A 186 3.59 -22.43 -6.54
C LYS A 186 4.01 -21.74 -7.83
N PHE A 187 4.68 -20.61 -7.69
CA PHE A 187 5.15 -19.77 -8.77
C PHE A 187 6.68 -19.86 -8.92
N GLU A 188 7.24 -19.30 -9.99
CA GLU A 188 8.68 -19.35 -10.32
C GLU A 188 9.55 -18.42 -9.44
N GLY A 189 9.17 -18.26 -8.17
CA GLY A 189 9.79 -17.38 -7.18
C GLY A 189 9.13 -16.01 -7.06
N ASN A 190 9.44 -15.30 -5.96
CA ASN A 190 8.88 -14.01 -5.55
C ASN A 190 7.38 -13.89 -5.90
N SER A 191 6.54 -14.60 -5.17
CA SER A 191 5.08 -14.41 -5.21
C SER A 191 4.70 -13.11 -4.51
N VAL A 192 3.83 -12.32 -5.13
CA VAL A 192 3.24 -11.10 -4.54
C VAL A 192 1.72 -11.15 -4.74
N PRO A 193 0.97 -11.68 -3.77
CA PRO A 193 -0.48 -11.83 -3.87
C PRO A 193 -1.21 -10.49 -3.64
N ARG A 194 -2.34 -10.32 -4.32
CA ARG A 194 -3.36 -9.28 -4.10
C ARG A 194 -4.73 -9.92 -4.24
N PHE A 195 -5.63 -9.66 -3.29
CA PHE A 195 -7.00 -10.12 -3.37
C PHE A 195 -7.95 -8.95 -3.67
N ALA A 196 -8.86 -9.16 -4.62
CA ALA A 196 -9.91 -8.22 -4.95
C ALA A 196 -11.03 -8.95 -5.70
N ASP A 197 -12.26 -8.48 -5.60
CA ASP A 197 -13.34 -8.92 -6.49
C ASP A 197 -13.14 -8.26 -7.86
N LEU A 198 -12.63 -8.99 -8.85
CA LEU A 198 -12.24 -8.45 -10.15
C LEU A 198 -13.34 -8.62 -11.20
N ASN A 199 -14.32 -9.49 -10.97
CA ASN A 199 -15.41 -9.78 -11.90
C ASN A 199 -16.80 -9.39 -11.35
N GLY A 200 -16.86 -8.83 -10.15
CA GLY A 200 -18.07 -8.36 -9.47
C GLY A 200 -19.00 -9.48 -8.99
N ASP A 201 -18.49 -10.70 -8.82
CA ASP A 201 -19.24 -11.84 -8.29
C ASP A 201 -19.23 -11.94 -6.76
N ARG A 202 -18.55 -10.98 -6.10
CA ARG A 202 -18.36 -10.85 -4.64
C ARG A 202 -17.45 -11.90 -4.03
N ALA A 203 -16.88 -12.81 -4.81
CA ALA A 203 -15.82 -13.69 -4.34
C ALA A 203 -14.47 -13.03 -4.64
N LEU A 204 -13.57 -13.04 -3.66
CA LEU A 204 -12.25 -12.45 -3.86
C LEU A 204 -11.42 -13.30 -4.84
N ASP A 205 -10.92 -12.66 -5.89
CA ASP A 205 -10.01 -13.22 -6.88
C ASP A 205 -8.55 -12.97 -6.47
N LEU A 206 -7.63 -13.80 -6.97
CA LEU A 206 -6.21 -13.68 -6.69
C LEU A 206 -5.44 -13.14 -7.90
N LEU A 207 -4.91 -11.92 -7.76
CA LEU A 207 -3.90 -11.36 -8.66
C LEU A 207 -2.51 -11.65 -8.08
N ILE A 208 -1.59 -12.17 -8.90
CA ILE A 208 -0.29 -12.65 -8.44
C ILE A 208 0.86 -12.13 -9.31
N GLY A 209 1.75 -11.36 -8.69
CA GLY A 209 3.05 -11.00 -9.25
C GLY A 209 4.07 -12.12 -9.07
N THR A 210 4.97 -12.27 -10.03
CA THR A 210 6.02 -13.30 -10.00
C THR A 210 7.40 -12.73 -10.28
N ARG A 211 8.44 -13.44 -9.82
CA ARG A 211 9.84 -13.15 -10.16
C ARG A 211 10.07 -13.06 -11.67
N SER A 212 9.36 -13.85 -12.48
CA SER A 212 9.55 -13.84 -13.93
C SER A 212 9.14 -12.54 -14.63
N GLY A 213 8.51 -11.60 -13.91
CA GLY A 213 7.92 -10.40 -14.50
C GLY A 213 6.49 -10.64 -15.01
N ARG A 214 5.92 -11.82 -14.79
CA ARG A 214 4.54 -12.12 -15.16
C ARG A 214 3.59 -11.80 -14.02
N VAL A 215 2.43 -11.26 -14.38
CA VAL A 215 1.28 -11.08 -13.49
C VAL A 215 0.13 -11.95 -13.98
N HIS A 216 -0.38 -12.81 -13.11
CA HIS A 216 -1.53 -13.68 -13.44
C HIS A 216 -2.74 -13.33 -12.59
N VAL A 217 -3.93 -13.62 -13.09
CA VAL A 217 -5.18 -13.64 -12.32
C VAL A 217 -5.68 -15.07 -12.19
N PHE A 218 -6.17 -15.41 -11.01
CA PHE A 218 -6.89 -16.63 -10.70
C PHE A 218 -8.27 -16.21 -10.18
N PHE A 219 -9.26 -16.28 -11.06
CA PHE A 219 -10.64 -16.06 -10.65
C PHE A 219 -11.11 -17.15 -9.69
N ASN A 220 -11.82 -16.76 -8.64
CA ASN A 220 -12.33 -17.67 -7.64
C ASN A 220 -13.44 -18.53 -8.23
N SER A 221 -13.16 -19.82 -8.41
CA SER A 221 -14.17 -20.77 -8.92
C SER A 221 -15.14 -21.25 -7.83
N GLY A 222 -14.83 -20.95 -6.57
CA GLY A 222 -15.53 -21.39 -5.37
C GLY A 222 -16.75 -20.53 -5.03
N MET A 223 -16.97 -20.37 -3.73
CA MET A 223 -17.96 -19.47 -3.14
C MET A 223 -17.24 -18.42 -2.29
N THR A 224 -17.98 -17.44 -1.77
CA THR A 224 -17.43 -16.36 -0.94
C THR A 224 -16.83 -16.86 0.38
N ASP A 225 -17.31 -18.00 0.90
CA ASP A 225 -16.86 -18.62 2.15
C ASP A 225 -15.88 -19.79 1.95
N GLU A 226 -15.67 -20.22 0.70
CA GLU A 226 -14.72 -21.27 0.38
C GLU A 226 -14.13 -21.02 -1.02
N ALA A 227 -13.00 -20.31 -1.04
CA ALA A 227 -12.30 -20.00 -2.27
C ALA A 227 -11.76 -21.26 -2.99
N VAL A 228 -11.74 -21.24 -4.32
CA VAL A 228 -11.14 -22.29 -5.15
C VAL A 228 -10.36 -21.65 -6.30
N PHE A 229 -9.03 -21.64 -6.18
CA PHE A 229 -8.13 -21.17 -7.25
C PHE A 229 -7.57 -22.36 -8.03
N CYS A 230 -7.88 -22.40 -9.33
CA CYS A 230 -7.52 -23.53 -10.18
C CYS A 230 -6.20 -23.29 -10.91
N THR A 231 -5.27 -24.23 -10.80
CA THR A 231 -4.12 -24.26 -11.70
C THR A 231 -4.55 -24.74 -13.07
N LYS A 232 -3.74 -24.49 -14.10
CA LYS A 232 -4.06 -24.87 -15.48
C LYS A 232 -4.49 -26.35 -15.54
N PHE A 233 -5.73 -26.59 -15.95
CA PHE A 233 -6.36 -27.91 -15.88
C PHE A 233 -6.96 -28.32 -17.23
N SER A 234 -7.17 -29.63 -17.41
CA SER A 234 -7.93 -30.16 -18.55
C SER A 234 -9.41 -30.12 -18.23
N ILE A 235 -10.25 -29.58 -19.12
CA ILE A 235 -11.71 -29.54 -18.92
C ILE A 235 -12.29 -30.96 -18.74
N ALA A 236 -11.66 -31.96 -19.36
CA ALA A 236 -12.10 -33.36 -19.24
C ALA A 236 -11.70 -34.02 -17.91
N ASP A 237 -10.71 -33.46 -17.20
CA ASP A 237 -10.16 -34.02 -15.94
C ASP A 237 -9.63 -32.87 -15.07
N PRO A 238 -10.52 -32.10 -14.41
CA PRO A 238 -10.12 -30.99 -13.57
C PRO A 238 -9.64 -31.48 -12.19
N GLN A 239 -8.71 -30.73 -11.58
CA GLN A 239 -8.20 -31.01 -10.23
C GLN A 239 -9.28 -30.90 -9.13
N ASP A 240 -10.26 -30.02 -9.33
CA ASP A 240 -11.46 -29.84 -8.51
C ASP A 240 -12.64 -29.69 -9.48
N LEU A 241 -13.74 -30.39 -9.23
CA LEU A 241 -14.94 -30.34 -10.06
C LEU A 241 -15.59 -28.95 -10.08
N ARG A 242 -15.28 -28.10 -9.09
CA ARG A 242 -15.73 -26.71 -9.02
C ARG A 242 -14.93 -25.78 -9.92
N CYS A 243 -13.80 -26.22 -10.50
CA CYS A 243 -12.98 -25.37 -11.36
C CYS A 243 -13.76 -24.83 -12.57
N LYS A 244 -14.02 -23.51 -12.56
CA LYS A 244 -14.72 -22.78 -13.61
C LYS A 244 -13.74 -22.02 -14.50
N TYR A 245 -12.70 -21.46 -13.90
CA TYR A 245 -11.81 -20.50 -14.55
C TYR A 245 -10.39 -21.05 -14.68
N GLN A 246 -9.78 -20.86 -15.86
CA GLN A 246 -8.35 -21.09 -16.06
C GLN A 246 -7.57 -19.89 -15.52
N PRO A 247 -6.31 -20.07 -15.08
CA PRO A 247 -5.47 -18.94 -14.73
C PRO A 247 -5.13 -18.12 -15.99
N GLU A 248 -5.22 -16.81 -15.87
CA GLU A 248 -5.00 -15.87 -16.97
C GLU A 248 -3.70 -15.09 -16.78
N LEU A 249 -2.93 -14.93 -17.86
CA LEU A 249 -1.76 -14.05 -17.87
C LEU A 249 -2.22 -12.66 -18.30
N ILE A 250 -2.18 -11.70 -17.38
CA ILE A 250 -2.60 -10.32 -17.66
C ILE A 250 -1.50 -9.54 -18.34
N THR A 251 -0.27 -9.66 -17.85
CA THR A 251 0.87 -8.92 -18.41
C THR A 251 2.20 -9.59 -18.11
N ASP A 252 3.19 -9.22 -18.92
CA ASP A 252 4.59 -9.62 -18.83
C ASP A 252 5.49 -8.37 -18.98
N ILE A 253 6.22 -8.02 -17.92
CA ILE A 253 7.12 -6.86 -17.87
C ILE A 253 8.54 -7.14 -18.36
N THR A 254 8.79 -8.28 -19.01
CA THR A 254 10.09 -8.66 -19.59
C THR A 254 10.70 -7.50 -20.42
N PRO A 255 12.03 -7.24 -20.32
CA PRO A 255 13.04 -8.02 -19.62
C PRO A 255 13.21 -7.65 -18.14
N GLN A 256 12.31 -6.84 -17.57
CA GLN A 256 12.31 -6.62 -16.13
C GLN A 256 11.69 -7.83 -15.41
N ILE A 257 12.05 -7.97 -14.14
CA ILE A 257 11.65 -9.09 -13.27
C ILE A 257 11.00 -8.54 -12.00
N ASP A 258 10.60 -9.44 -11.10
CA ASP A 258 10.00 -9.10 -9.81
C ASP A 258 8.76 -8.19 -9.97
N ALA A 259 7.74 -8.69 -10.66
CA ALA A 259 6.49 -7.95 -10.84
C ALA A 259 5.77 -7.78 -9.49
N VAL A 260 5.46 -6.54 -9.13
CA VAL A 260 4.68 -6.18 -7.93
C VAL A 260 3.38 -5.52 -8.40
N PRO A 261 2.28 -6.28 -8.56
CA PRO A 261 1.00 -5.72 -8.94
C PRO A 261 0.36 -4.98 -7.77
N GLU A 262 -0.32 -3.89 -8.07
CA GLU A 262 -1.18 -3.15 -7.15
C GLU A 262 -2.40 -2.64 -7.94
N LEU A 263 -3.59 -2.73 -7.33
CA LEU A 263 -4.85 -2.31 -7.93
C LEU A 263 -5.25 -0.95 -7.35
N VAL A 264 -5.77 -0.07 -8.20
CA VAL A 264 -6.19 1.29 -7.81
C VAL A 264 -7.24 1.81 -8.79
N ASP A 265 -8.27 2.49 -8.32
CA ASP A 265 -9.19 3.26 -9.18
C ASP A 265 -8.54 4.63 -9.46
N TRP A 266 -7.66 4.70 -10.47
CA TRP A 266 -6.82 5.88 -10.71
C TRP A 266 -7.53 6.98 -11.52
N ASP A 267 -8.52 6.65 -12.33
CA ASP A 267 -9.30 7.65 -13.08
C ASP A 267 -10.70 7.93 -12.47
N GLN A 268 -11.01 7.29 -11.34
CA GLN A 268 -12.24 7.46 -10.55
C GLN A 268 -13.52 7.03 -11.28
N ASP A 269 -13.41 6.00 -12.12
CA ASP A 269 -14.55 5.44 -12.86
C ASP A 269 -15.21 4.24 -12.15
N LYS A 270 -14.66 3.83 -10.99
CA LYS A 270 -15.11 2.74 -10.12
C LYS A 270 -14.82 1.34 -10.64
N ASP A 271 -13.94 1.22 -11.61
CA ASP A 271 -13.25 -0.01 -11.89
C ASP A 271 -11.77 0.07 -11.45
N LEU A 272 -11.10 -1.08 -11.39
CA LEU A 272 -9.74 -1.14 -10.84
C LEU A 272 -8.72 -1.16 -11.98
N ASP A 273 -7.86 -0.14 -12.00
CA ASP A 273 -6.65 -0.12 -12.80
C ASP A 273 -5.55 -0.95 -12.18
N LEU A 274 -4.55 -1.27 -13.00
CA LEU A 274 -3.38 -2.03 -12.59
C LEU A 274 -2.12 -1.17 -12.71
N VAL A 275 -1.37 -1.07 -11.61
CA VAL A 275 0.02 -0.63 -11.63
C VAL A 275 0.95 -1.81 -11.32
N VAL A 276 2.10 -1.86 -11.97
CA VAL A 276 3.08 -2.94 -11.77
C VAL A 276 4.46 -2.36 -11.52
N GLY A 277 4.94 -2.52 -10.29
CA GLY A 277 6.32 -2.25 -9.89
C GLY A 277 7.31 -3.24 -10.53
N LYS A 278 8.52 -2.76 -10.81
CA LYS A 278 9.55 -3.51 -11.55
C LYS A 278 10.88 -3.52 -10.81
N SER A 279 11.73 -4.49 -11.15
CA SER A 279 13.08 -4.62 -10.56
C SER A 279 14.05 -3.47 -10.82
N ASN A 280 13.77 -2.62 -11.81
CA ASN A 280 14.60 -1.46 -12.17
C ASN A 280 14.14 -0.14 -11.54
N GLY A 281 13.08 -0.15 -10.73
CA GLY A 281 12.59 1.04 -10.03
C GLY A 281 11.55 1.87 -10.76
N LYS A 282 11.18 1.47 -11.97
CA LYS A 282 10.08 2.07 -12.72
C LYS A 282 8.79 1.31 -12.50
N ILE A 283 7.66 1.95 -12.80
CA ILE A 283 6.32 1.40 -12.66
C ILE A 283 5.63 1.41 -14.03
N ASN A 284 4.96 0.31 -14.39
CA ASN A 284 4.03 0.29 -15.51
C ASN A 284 2.62 0.63 -15.02
N TYR A 285 1.82 1.28 -15.86
CA TYR A 285 0.41 1.59 -15.63
C TYR A 285 -0.43 1.03 -16.77
N TYR A 286 -1.50 0.32 -16.38
CA TYR A 286 -2.48 -0.27 -17.26
C TYR A 286 -3.85 0.26 -16.86
N LEU A 287 -4.45 1.03 -17.77
CA LEU A 287 -5.83 1.48 -17.65
C LEU A 287 -6.76 0.31 -17.96
N ASN A 288 -7.77 0.12 -17.13
CA ASN A 288 -8.86 -0.79 -17.41
C ASN A 288 -9.81 -0.12 -18.40
N ASN A 289 -9.87 -0.65 -19.63
CA ASN A 289 -10.82 -0.17 -20.64
C ASN A 289 -12.12 -0.98 -20.68
N GLY A 290 -12.28 -1.91 -19.73
CA GLY A 290 -13.43 -2.79 -19.62
C GLY A 290 -14.51 -2.14 -18.76
N ASP A 291 -15.01 -2.91 -17.82
CA ASP A 291 -15.78 -2.40 -16.69
C ASP A 291 -15.39 -3.17 -15.42
N ARG A 292 -16.00 -2.83 -14.29
CA ARG A 292 -15.77 -3.49 -13.00
C ARG A 292 -16.15 -4.98 -12.93
N PHE A 293 -16.81 -5.53 -13.96
CA PHE A 293 -17.25 -6.93 -14.02
C PHE A 293 -16.43 -7.74 -15.03
N ALA A 294 -15.83 -7.07 -16.02
CA ALA A 294 -15.02 -7.67 -17.06
C ALA A 294 -13.81 -6.78 -17.35
N PRO A 295 -12.80 -6.77 -16.46
CA PRO A 295 -11.66 -5.88 -16.59
C PRO A 295 -10.83 -6.22 -17.82
N GLN A 296 -10.36 -5.16 -18.51
CA GLN A 296 -9.50 -5.23 -19.68
C GLN A 296 -8.33 -4.24 -19.53
N TRP A 297 -7.31 -4.67 -18.80
CA TRP A 297 -6.10 -3.86 -18.59
C TRP A 297 -5.28 -3.70 -19.87
N LYS A 298 -5.18 -2.46 -20.33
CA LYS A 298 -4.34 -2.06 -21.47
C LYS A 298 -3.16 -1.25 -20.97
N LEU A 299 -1.94 -1.65 -21.33
CA LEU A 299 -0.74 -0.88 -20.99
C LEU A 299 -0.81 0.51 -21.62
N ILE A 300 -0.83 1.54 -20.78
CA ILE A 300 -0.80 2.94 -21.21
C ILE A 300 0.59 3.54 -21.04
N SER A 301 1.31 3.16 -19.97
CA SER A 301 2.67 3.65 -19.76
C SER A 301 3.59 2.67 -19.08
N LYS A 302 4.87 2.73 -19.48
CA LYS A 302 5.95 1.94 -18.88
C LYS A 302 6.72 2.72 -17.80
N HIS A 303 6.30 3.95 -17.54
CA HIS A 303 6.97 4.88 -16.65
C HIS A 303 5.93 5.80 -15.98
N PHE A 304 5.02 5.17 -15.22
CA PHE A 304 3.94 5.85 -14.50
C PHE A 304 4.49 7.04 -13.70
N GLN A 305 3.91 8.23 -13.94
CA GLN A 305 4.28 9.50 -13.34
C GLN A 305 5.79 9.83 -13.38
N PHE A 306 6.52 9.29 -14.36
CA PHE A 306 7.99 9.39 -14.46
C PHE A 306 8.76 8.94 -13.20
N ILE A 307 8.16 8.03 -12.42
CA ILE A 307 8.75 7.52 -11.18
C ILE A 307 9.87 6.53 -11.50
N ASP A 308 11.05 6.81 -10.95
CA ASP A 308 12.22 5.93 -10.99
C ASP A 308 12.94 5.95 -9.63
N THR A 309 12.93 4.81 -8.94
CA THR A 309 13.60 4.62 -7.64
C THR A 309 15.01 3.99 -7.76
N GLY A 310 15.44 3.62 -8.97
CA GLY A 310 16.78 3.07 -9.26
C GLY A 310 17.00 1.60 -8.87
N GLY A 311 15.97 0.89 -8.42
CA GLY A 311 15.99 -0.54 -8.08
C GLY A 311 14.60 -1.02 -7.71
N ASN A 312 14.41 -2.29 -7.34
CA ASN A 312 13.07 -2.86 -7.06
C ASN A 312 12.12 -1.89 -6.36
N VAL A 313 10.96 -1.68 -6.96
CA VAL A 313 9.91 -0.80 -6.44
C VAL A 313 8.65 -1.61 -6.20
N ALA A 314 8.04 -1.39 -5.03
CA ALA A 314 6.79 -1.98 -4.61
C ALA A 314 5.77 -0.85 -4.37
N PRO A 315 4.90 -0.54 -5.35
CA PRO A 315 3.84 0.44 -5.16
C PRO A 315 2.75 -0.12 -4.26
N THR A 316 2.23 0.73 -3.39
CA THR A 316 1.03 0.51 -2.58
C THR A 316 0.21 1.80 -2.63
N PHE A 317 -1.04 1.70 -3.06
CA PHE A 317 -1.97 2.82 -3.04
C PHE A 317 -2.86 2.71 -1.83
N LYS A 318 -3.06 3.83 -1.14
CA LYS A 318 -3.98 3.89 -0.02
C LYS A 318 -4.43 5.33 0.18
N ASP A 319 -5.74 5.53 0.26
CA ASP A 319 -6.31 6.80 0.70
C ASP A 319 -6.33 6.79 2.22
N LEU A 320 -5.28 7.33 2.84
CA LEU A 320 -5.18 7.41 4.30
C LEU A 320 -6.01 8.54 4.87
N ASN A 321 -6.27 9.58 4.07
CA ASN A 321 -6.89 10.81 4.52
C ASN A 321 -8.41 10.88 4.26
N HIS A 322 -8.94 9.87 3.56
CA HIS A 322 -10.34 9.65 3.21
C HIS A 322 -10.93 10.78 2.33
N ASP A 323 -10.13 11.29 1.37
CA ASP A 323 -10.57 12.26 0.37
C ASP A 323 -10.95 11.63 -0.99
N ASN A 324 -10.91 10.30 -1.10
CA ASN A 324 -11.07 9.49 -2.31
C ASN A 324 -9.92 9.63 -3.34
N PHE A 325 -8.78 10.22 -2.98
CA PHE A 325 -7.61 10.36 -3.82
C PHE A 325 -6.43 9.61 -3.18
N PRO A 326 -6.17 8.35 -3.58
CA PRO A 326 -5.21 7.52 -2.86
C PRO A 326 -3.79 8.08 -2.98
N GLU A 327 -3.08 8.08 -1.85
CA GLU A 327 -1.65 8.34 -1.81
C GLU A 327 -0.84 7.13 -2.30
N LEU A 328 0.41 7.38 -2.69
CA LEU A 328 1.32 6.36 -3.19
C LEU A 328 2.53 6.17 -2.28
N PHE A 329 2.68 4.95 -1.79
CA PHE A 329 3.84 4.50 -1.05
C PHE A 329 4.69 3.58 -1.91
N LEU A 330 6.01 3.78 -1.89
CA LEU A 330 6.95 2.99 -2.64
C LEU A 330 7.95 2.34 -1.70
N GLY A 331 7.80 1.04 -1.50
CA GLY A 331 8.89 0.22 -0.99
C GLY A 331 10.03 0.18 -2.01
N THR A 332 11.26 0.42 -1.57
CA THR A 332 12.42 0.50 -2.47
C THR A 332 13.43 -0.61 -2.21
N SER A 333 14.42 -0.74 -3.09
CA SER A 333 15.57 -1.63 -2.84
C SER A 333 16.42 -1.26 -1.61
N SER A 334 16.18 -0.07 -1.02
CA SER A 334 16.82 0.40 0.21
C SER A 334 15.83 0.35 1.38
N SER A 335 16.29 0.58 2.62
CA SER A 335 15.40 0.68 3.79
C SER A 335 14.45 1.90 3.76
N MET A 336 14.53 2.73 2.74
CA MET A 336 13.73 3.94 2.61
C MET A 336 12.42 3.63 1.90
N VAL A 337 11.32 4.14 2.45
CA VAL A 337 10.02 4.20 1.80
C VAL A 337 9.81 5.61 1.29
N ILE A 338 9.49 5.72 0.00
CA ILE A 338 9.15 7.00 -0.63
C ILE A 338 7.64 7.16 -0.56
N TYR A 339 7.19 8.32 -0.12
CA TYR A 339 5.79 8.70 0.04
C TYR A 339 5.48 9.85 -0.91
N TYR A 340 4.46 9.64 -1.74
CA TYR A 340 3.86 10.65 -2.58
C TYR A 340 2.45 10.94 -2.06
N GLU A 341 2.21 12.19 -1.71
CA GLU A 341 0.89 12.69 -1.33
C GLU A 341 0.10 13.04 -2.58
N ASN A 342 -1.19 12.71 -2.60
CA ASN A 342 -2.08 13.05 -3.69
C ASN A 342 -2.78 14.37 -3.39
N ASN A 343 -2.27 15.47 -3.96
CA ASN A 343 -2.87 16.77 -3.76
C ASN A 343 -3.93 17.04 -4.81
N GLU A 344 -5.16 16.67 -4.50
CA GLU A 344 -6.30 16.90 -5.36
C GLU A 344 -6.47 18.39 -5.71
N VAL A 345 -6.61 18.69 -7.02
CA VAL A 345 -6.57 20.05 -7.57
C VAL A 345 -7.66 20.96 -7.01
N LEU A 346 -8.90 20.48 -6.91
CA LEU A 346 -10.01 21.26 -6.39
C LEU A 346 -9.74 21.70 -4.94
N MET A 347 -9.29 20.80 -4.07
CA MET A 347 -8.95 21.11 -2.67
C MET A 347 -7.77 22.07 -2.58
N ASP A 348 -6.73 21.90 -3.39
CA ASP A 348 -5.61 22.85 -3.47
C ASP A 348 -6.09 24.27 -3.82
N GLN A 349 -6.97 24.41 -4.81
CA GLN A 349 -7.47 25.73 -5.20
C GLN A 349 -8.43 26.32 -4.17
N LEU A 350 -9.28 25.49 -3.56
CA LEU A 350 -10.17 25.94 -2.48
C LEU A 350 -9.38 26.41 -1.25
N SER A 351 -8.24 25.78 -0.95
CA SER A 351 -7.35 26.18 0.16
C SER A 351 -6.84 27.62 0.04
N LYS A 352 -6.74 28.14 -1.19
CA LYS A 352 -6.26 29.51 -1.47
C LYS A 352 -7.31 30.57 -1.17
N ILE A 353 -8.57 30.17 -0.98
CA ILE A 353 -9.66 31.07 -0.63
C ILE A 353 -9.79 31.11 0.88
N SER A 354 -9.26 32.15 1.52
CA SER A 354 -9.25 32.28 2.99
C SER A 354 -10.62 32.25 3.67
N ALA A 355 -11.71 32.49 2.93
CA ALA A 355 -13.08 32.40 3.42
C ALA A 355 -13.63 30.97 3.44
N VAL A 356 -12.99 30.02 2.74
CA VAL A 356 -13.38 28.61 2.69
C VAL A 356 -12.65 27.85 3.79
N GLN A 357 -13.42 27.20 4.66
CA GLN A 357 -12.96 26.30 5.71
C GLN A 357 -13.01 24.88 5.16
N LEU A 358 -11.84 24.32 4.83
CA LEU A 358 -11.71 22.99 4.23
C LEU A 358 -12.18 21.88 5.16
N GLU A 359 -12.05 22.04 6.49
CA GLU A 359 -12.46 21.01 7.46
C GLU A 359 -13.99 20.84 7.54
N LYS A 360 -14.75 21.78 6.94
CA LYS A 360 -16.21 21.72 6.85
C LYS A 360 -16.72 21.18 5.52
N LEU A 361 -15.81 20.84 4.61
CA LEU A 361 -16.15 20.22 3.35
C LEU A 361 -16.14 18.71 3.51
N ASP A 362 -17.13 18.06 2.92
CA ASP A 362 -17.13 16.61 2.77
C ASP A 362 -16.17 16.26 1.63
N LYS A 363 -14.92 15.93 1.99
CA LYS A 363 -13.85 15.67 1.02
C LYS A 363 -14.13 14.44 0.16
N SER A 364 -14.90 13.49 0.69
CA SER A 364 -15.31 12.28 0.00
C SER A 364 -16.46 12.50 -1.00
N ALA A 365 -17.07 13.69 -1.01
CA ALA A 365 -18.21 13.96 -1.87
C ALA A 365 -17.81 14.20 -3.33
N SER A 366 -18.80 14.20 -4.22
CA SER A 366 -18.56 14.54 -5.63
C SER A 366 -18.07 16.00 -5.77
N PHE A 367 -17.39 16.27 -6.88
CA PHE A 367 -16.92 17.60 -7.25
C PHE A 367 -18.03 18.68 -7.11
N GLU A 368 -19.23 18.41 -7.61
CA GLU A 368 -20.36 19.33 -7.60
C GLU A 368 -20.82 19.64 -6.17
N ILE A 369 -20.80 18.61 -5.30
CA ILE A 369 -21.19 18.75 -3.89
C ILE A 369 -20.15 19.58 -3.15
N ILE A 370 -18.86 19.30 -3.34
CA ILE A 370 -17.77 20.06 -2.70
C ILE A 370 -17.84 21.53 -3.12
N LEU A 371 -17.97 21.81 -4.42
CA LEU A 371 -18.14 23.19 -4.88
C LEU A 371 -19.40 23.84 -4.30
N SER A 372 -20.52 23.11 -4.21
CA SER A 372 -21.77 23.61 -3.62
C SER A 372 -21.58 24.01 -2.16
N GLN A 373 -20.88 23.18 -1.39
CA GLN A 373 -20.53 23.48 0.00
C GLN A 373 -19.62 24.69 0.11
N ALA A 374 -18.57 24.78 -0.70
CA ALA A 374 -17.68 25.95 -0.74
C ALA A 374 -18.43 27.23 -1.14
N CYS A 375 -19.30 27.16 -2.15
CA CYS A 375 -20.13 28.27 -2.60
C CYS A 375 -21.05 28.80 -1.49
N LYS A 376 -21.63 27.92 -0.66
CA LYS A 376 -22.42 28.33 0.53
C LYS A 376 -21.60 29.13 1.54
N GLN A 377 -20.31 28.82 1.68
CA GLN A 377 -19.39 29.62 2.52
C GLN A 377 -19.07 30.98 1.89
N LEU A 378 -19.18 31.09 0.56
CA LEU A 378 -18.90 32.28 -0.26
C LEU A 378 -20.15 33.09 -0.65
N ARG A 379 -21.14 33.17 0.25
CA ARG A 379 -22.41 33.91 0.08
C ARG A 379 -23.41 33.33 -0.94
N GLY A 380 -23.16 32.13 -1.46
CA GLY A 380 -24.07 31.44 -2.37
C GLY A 380 -24.02 31.97 -3.80
N LEU A 381 -24.93 31.43 -4.64
CA LEU A 381 -25.04 31.84 -6.03
C LEU A 381 -25.81 33.17 -6.16
N PRO A 382 -25.40 34.06 -7.09
CA PRO A 382 -24.29 33.92 -8.04
C PRO A 382 -22.93 34.44 -7.53
N GLU A 383 -22.86 35.08 -6.36
CA GLU A 383 -21.68 35.79 -5.88
C GLU A 383 -20.44 34.89 -5.73
N CYS A 384 -20.64 33.63 -5.32
CA CYS A 384 -19.55 32.68 -5.14
C CYS A 384 -18.81 32.36 -6.44
N LEU A 385 -19.50 32.38 -7.60
CA LEU A 385 -18.91 32.00 -8.90
C LEU A 385 -17.76 32.92 -9.28
N THR A 386 -17.83 34.21 -8.93
CA THR A 386 -16.75 35.15 -9.26
C THR A 386 -15.49 34.84 -8.46
N THR A 387 -15.64 34.50 -7.18
CA THR A 387 -14.50 34.12 -6.31
C THR A 387 -13.92 32.77 -6.71
N LEU A 388 -14.78 31.79 -6.99
CA LEU A 388 -14.36 30.46 -7.45
C LEU A 388 -13.66 30.54 -8.80
N ALA A 389 -14.25 31.21 -9.80
CA ALA A 389 -13.65 31.38 -11.13
C ALA A 389 -12.27 32.06 -11.05
N ALA A 390 -12.14 33.09 -10.21
CA ALA A 390 -10.84 33.74 -10.00
C ALA A 390 -9.81 32.79 -9.36
N ALA A 391 -10.20 31.97 -8.39
CA ALA A 391 -9.32 31.00 -7.73
C ALA A 391 -8.88 29.88 -8.68
N PHE A 392 -9.77 29.38 -9.53
CA PHE A 392 -9.47 28.37 -10.55
C PHE A 392 -8.75 28.92 -11.78
N GLY A 393 -8.43 30.21 -11.82
CA GLY A 393 -7.68 30.83 -12.92
C GLY A 393 -8.48 30.98 -14.21
N VAL A 394 -9.81 31.06 -14.12
CA VAL A 394 -10.67 31.35 -15.26
C VAL A 394 -10.33 32.74 -15.83
N PRO A 395 -10.08 32.89 -17.15
CA PRO A 395 -9.80 34.18 -17.76
C PRO A 395 -10.93 35.18 -17.53
N ALA A 396 -10.60 36.45 -17.30
CA ALA A 396 -11.57 37.48 -16.94
C ALA A 396 -12.62 37.75 -18.03
N GLU A 397 -12.36 37.36 -19.27
CA GLU A 397 -13.29 37.48 -20.39
C GLU A 397 -14.36 36.38 -20.41
N VAL A 398 -14.13 35.27 -19.70
CA VAL A 398 -15.05 34.11 -19.66
C VAL A 398 -16.06 34.32 -18.53
N LYS A 399 -17.35 34.32 -18.88
CA LYS A 399 -18.43 34.37 -17.91
C LYS A 399 -18.88 32.96 -17.55
N ILE A 400 -18.67 32.59 -16.29
CA ILE A 400 -19.15 31.34 -15.71
C ILE A 400 -20.58 31.52 -15.22
N ALA A 401 -21.53 30.75 -15.77
CA ALA A 401 -22.94 30.78 -15.38
C ALA A 401 -23.32 29.67 -14.39
N GLY A 402 -22.54 28.57 -14.38
CA GLY A 402 -22.77 27.39 -13.57
C GLY A 402 -21.48 26.85 -12.95
N MET A 403 -21.62 25.98 -11.96
CA MET A 403 -20.47 25.39 -11.25
C MET A 403 -19.81 24.27 -12.06
N ASP A 404 -20.58 23.62 -12.91
CA ASP A 404 -20.14 22.62 -13.89
C ASP A 404 -19.17 23.21 -14.93
N GLU A 405 -19.34 24.48 -15.29
CA GLU A 405 -18.44 25.18 -16.22
C GLU A 405 -17.02 25.43 -15.63
N LEU A 406 -16.80 25.14 -14.33
CA LEU A 406 -15.47 25.17 -13.70
C LEU A 406 -14.68 23.87 -13.91
N GLN A 407 -15.32 22.79 -14.35
CA GLN A 407 -14.71 21.48 -14.56
C GLN A 407 -13.47 21.47 -15.48
N PRO A 408 -13.41 22.25 -16.59
CA PRO A 408 -12.21 22.30 -17.43
C PRO A 408 -10.97 22.87 -16.74
N TYR A 409 -11.15 23.64 -15.65
CA TYR A 409 -10.08 24.37 -14.97
C TYR A 409 -9.47 23.60 -13.80
N ILE A 410 -10.09 22.51 -13.38
CA ILE A 410 -9.61 21.62 -12.31
C ILE A 410 -9.01 20.32 -12.85
N LEU A 411 -9.39 19.92 -14.06
CA LEU A 411 -8.86 18.73 -14.72
C LEU A 411 -7.48 19.03 -15.30
N ARG A 412 -6.60 18.04 -15.22
CA ARG A 412 -5.22 18.14 -15.70
C ARG A 412 -4.91 16.94 -16.59
N PRO A 413 -4.07 17.10 -17.63
CA PRO A 413 -3.55 15.96 -18.37
C PRO A 413 -2.84 14.99 -17.42
N ASP A 414 -3.12 13.70 -17.54
CA ASP A 414 -2.36 12.70 -16.82
C ASP A 414 -0.96 12.55 -17.43
N LEU A 415 0.07 12.84 -16.63
CA LEU A 415 1.48 12.71 -17.02
C LEU A 415 1.89 11.27 -17.36
N SER A 416 1.10 10.28 -16.92
CA SER A 416 1.31 8.89 -17.26
C SER A 416 0.86 8.55 -18.67
N ILE A 417 0.11 9.40 -19.36
CA ILE A 417 -0.39 9.10 -20.70
C ILE A 417 0.28 10.01 -21.72
N ASP A 418 1.05 9.44 -22.64
CA ASP A 418 1.59 10.16 -23.81
C ASP A 418 0.45 10.54 -24.75
N THR A 419 -0.17 11.70 -24.51
CA THR A 419 -1.21 12.28 -25.36
C THR A 419 -0.67 13.50 -26.10
N ASN A 420 -1.09 13.66 -27.36
CA ASN A 420 -0.74 14.85 -28.14
C ASN A 420 -1.51 16.06 -27.57
N PRO A 421 -0.85 17.12 -27.07
CA PRO A 421 -1.51 18.22 -26.35
C PRO A 421 -2.61 18.95 -27.14
N ASP A 422 -2.61 18.85 -28.48
CA ASP A 422 -3.64 19.40 -29.34
C ASP A 422 -5.03 18.75 -29.16
N GLN A 423 -5.12 17.56 -28.55
CA GLN A 423 -6.40 16.87 -28.26
C GLN A 423 -7.04 17.29 -26.92
N ILE A 424 -6.35 18.09 -26.10
CA ILE A 424 -6.77 18.42 -24.72
C ILE A 424 -7.12 19.91 -24.56
N SER A 425 -6.96 20.72 -25.61
CA SER A 425 -7.25 22.15 -25.53
C SER A 425 -8.77 22.39 -25.51
N PRO A 426 -9.33 23.05 -24.47
CA PRO A 426 -10.70 23.52 -24.53
C PRO A 426 -10.78 24.56 -25.64
N ALA A 427 -11.55 24.26 -26.68
CA ALA A 427 -11.65 25.07 -27.87
C ALA A 427 -11.95 26.54 -27.52
N THR A 428 -10.98 27.42 -27.76
CA THR A 428 -11.28 28.81 -28.12
C THR A 428 -11.93 28.79 -29.49
N SER A 429 -13.25 28.57 -29.53
CA SER A 429 -14.04 28.73 -30.75
C SER A 429 -14.16 30.23 -31.08
N THR A 430 -13.11 30.83 -31.62
CA THR A 430 -13.23 32.03 -32.43
C THR A 430 -13.20 31.59 -33.88
N GLY A 431 -14.37 31.67 -34.53
CA GLY A 431 -14.54 31.34 -35.94
C GLY A 431 -13.57 32.13 -36.83
N GLY A 432 -12.88 31.38 -37.68
CA GLY A 432 -12.09 31.90 -38.79
C GLY A 432 -12.22 30.90 -39.93
N ALA A 433 -13.08 31.22 -40.89
CA ALA A 433 -13.14 30.49 -42.15
C ALA A 433 -11.81 30.70 -42.88
N GLU A 434 -11.06 29.63 -43.13
CA GLU A 434 -9.98 29.65 -44.12
C GLU A 434 -10.22 28.57 -45.17
N THR A 435 -10.73 29.08 -46.29
CA THR A 435 -10.72 28.60 -47.66
C THR A 435 -9.53 27.72 -48.02
N GLU A 436 -9.86 26.59 -48.64
CA GLU A 436 -9.00 25.88 -49.57
C GLU A 436 -8.39 26.85 -50.60
N SER A 437 -7.07 26.79 -50.76
CA SER A 437 -6.43 27.10 -52.04
C SER A 437 -5.22 26.19 -52.21
N GLY A 438 -5.31 25.32 -53.21
CA GLY A 438 -4.20 24.49 -53.65
C GLY A 438 -3.25 25.24 -54.59
N ALA A 439 -2.02 24.74 -54.69
CA ALA A 439 -1.28 24.55 -55.94
C ALA A 439 0.11 23.93 -55.67
N ASP A 440 0.28 22.70 -56.17
CA ASP A 440 1.42 22.11 -56.89
C ASP A 440 2.87 22.42 -56.52
N THR A 441 3.68 21.37 -56.34
CA THR A 441 4.55 20.86 -57.44
C THR A 441 5.23 19.50 -57.13
N ALA A 442 5.32 18.71 -58.21
CA ALA A 442 5.92 17.39 -58.50
C ALA A 442 7.24 17.00 -57.77
N VAL A 443 7.67 15.72 -57.67
CA VAL A 443 8.07 14.79 -58.76
C VAL A 443 8.08 13.31 -58.29
N ASP A 444 7.60 12.45 -59.20
CA ASP A 444 7.86 11.02 -59.56
C ASP A 444 8.89 10.18 -58.75
N GLU A 445 8.82 8.83 -58.64
CA GLU A 445 8.60 7.84 -59.71
C GLU A 445 8.48 6.38 -59.15
N ASN A 446 7.83 5.51 -59.94
CA ASN A 446 7.81 4.01 -59.93
C ASN A 446 6.97 3.25 -58.87
N SER A 447 6.19 2.21 -59.21
CA SER A 447 5.78 1.60 -60.49
C SER A 447 4.74 0.50 -60.18
N ALA A 448 3.64 0.48 -60.94
CA ALA A 448 2.90 -0.67 -61.55
C ALA A 448 3.03 -2.08 -60.90
N ALA A 449 2.04 -2.95 -60.82
CA ALA A 449 0.77 -3.21 -61.54
C ALA A 449 0.02 -4.29 -60.69
N ASP A 450 -1.23 -4.74 -60.85
CA ASP A 450 -2.30 -4.62 -61.83
C ASP A 450 -3.60 -5.09 -61.12
N THR A 451 -4.73 -4.42 -61.43
CA THR A 451 -6.03 -4.94 -61.92
C THR A 451 -6.54 -6.31 -61.41
N GLU A 452 -7.79 -6.55 -60.97
CA GLU A 452 -9.16 -6.22 -61.44
C GLU A 452 -10.12 -6.34 -60.23
N SER A 453 -11.00 -5.39 -59.88
CA SER A 453 -12.29 -5.01 -60.48
C SER A 453 -13.31 -6.14 -60.71
N GLN A 454 -14.41 -6.08 -59.95
CA GLN A 454 -15.84 -6.21 -60.33
C GLN A 454 -16.62 -6.86 -59.15
N ALA A 455 -17.46 -6.14 -58.41
CA ALA A 455 -18.73 -5.48 -58.75
C ALA A 455 -19.96 -6.37 -58.45
N ALA A 456 -20.70 -5.92 -57.44
CA ALA A 456 -22.16 -5.78 -57.35
C ALA A 456 -23.10 -6.97 -57.59
N ASN A 457 -23.87 -7.31 -56.55
CA ASN A 457 -25.35 -7.22 -56.49
C ASN A 457 -25.78 -7.65 -55.08
N GLU A 458 -26.42 -6.80 -54.26
CA GLU A 458 -27.83 -6.38 -54.27
C GLU A 458 -28.85 -7.51 -54.06
N GLY A 459 -29.74 -7.27 -53.08
CA GLY A 459 -30.95 -8.04 -52.75
C GLY A 459 -30.87 -8.64 -51.34
N GLU A 460 -31.79 -8.43 -50.40
CA GLU A 460 -33.01 -7.63 -50.28
C GLU A 460 -33.49 -7.87 -48.82
N ALA A 461 -34.28 -6.95 -48.30
CA ALA A 461 -34.71 -6.89 -46.91
C ALA A 461 -36.02 -7.65 -46.63
N GLU A 462 -36.15 -8.22 -45.44
CA GLU A 462 -37.39 -8.45 -44.68
C GLU A 462 -36.97 -8.46 -43.19
N GLY A 463 -37.64 -7.87 -42.20
CA GLY A 463 -39.01 -7.37 -42.06
C GLY A 463 -39.43 -7.64 -40.60
N ASP A 464 -39.51 -6.56 -39.82
CA ASP A 464 -40.23 -6.29 -38.56
C ASP A 464 -40.73 -7.43 -37.63
N ALA A 465 -40.48 -7.27 -36.33
CA ALA A 465 -41.55 -7.19 -35.32
C ALA A 465 -41.04 -6.76 -33.93
N VAL A 466 -41.37 -5.53 -33.55
CA VAL A 466 -41.36 -4.98 -32.19
C VAL A 466 -42.67 -5.38 -31.49
N PRO A 467 -42.68 -5.67 -30.18
CA PRO A 467 -43.86 -5.49 -29.34
C PRO A 467 -43.73 -4.22 -28.48
N THR A 468 -44.70 -3.35 -28.67
CA THR A 468 -45.02 -2.16 -27.85
C THR A 468 -45.73 -2.55 -26.56
N ASP A 469 -45.45 -1.86 -25.44
CA ASP A 469 -46.46 -1.36 -24.48
C ASP A 469 -45.85 -0.33 -23.49
N PRO A 470 -46.65 0.46 -22.74
CA PRO A 470 -46.90 1.86 -23.08
C PRO A 470 -46.35 2.88 -22.06
N ALA A 471 -46.36 4.14 -22.51
CA ALA A 471 -45.94 5.34 -21.80
C ALA A 471 -46.62 5.55 -20.44
N THR A 472 -45.80 5.73 -19.41
CA THR A 472 -46.08 6.62 -18.28
C THR A 472 -45.28 7.89 -18.46
N ALA A 473 -45.99 8.99 -18.69
CA ALA A 473 -45.46 10.32 -18.73
C ALA A 473 -45.17 10.82 -17.32
N ASP A 474 -43.88 10.94 -16.98
CA ASP A 474 -43.39 11.95 -16.03
C ASP A 474 -42.16 12.57 -16.67
N GLY A 475 -42.37 13.77 -17.22
CA GLY A 475 -41.32 14.55 -17.87
C GLY A 475 -40.42 15.20 -16.84
N GLU A 476 -39.42 14.47 -16.36
CA GLU A 476 -38.16 15.10 -15.96
C GLU A 476 -37.46 15.56 -17.24
N GLN A 477 -37.46 16.88 -17.47
CA GLN A 477 -36.53 17.49 -18.41
C GLN A 477 -35.11 17.21 -17.91
N LYS A 478 -34.49 16.11 -18.37
CA LYS A 478 -33.04 15.97 -18.37
C LYS A 478 -32.49 17.11 -19.22
N ALA A 479 -31.94 18.12 -18.55
CA ALA A 479 -31.18 19.17 -19.21
C ALA A 479 -30.10 18.50 -20.08
N GLU A 480 -30.09 18.81 -21.38
CA GLU A 480 -29.05 18.33 -22.28
C GLU A 480 -27.69 18.82 -21.77
N THR A 481 -26.80 17.89 -21.41
CA THR A 481 -25.45 18.22 -20.97
C THR A 481 -24.72 18.93 -22.12
N PRO A 482 -24.10 20.11 -21.89
CA PRO A 482 -23.37 20.85 -22.91
C PRO A 482 -22.36 19.99 -23.66
N ALA A 483 -22.11 20.26 -24.94
CA ALA A 483 -21.20 19.46 -25.78
C ALA A 483 -19.78 19.35 -25.19
N ILE A 484 -19.30 20.42 -24.53
CA ILE A 484 -18.01 20.47 -23.83
C ILE A 484 -17.96 19.42 -22.70
N ASN A 485 -19.04 19.27 -21.94
CA ASN A 485 -19.10 18.32 -20.83
C ASN A 485 -19.09 16.87 -21.35
N LYS A 486 -19.68 16.60 -22.53
CA LYS A 486 -19.61 15.26 -23.15
C LYS A 486 -18.19 14.89 -23.60
N GLU A 487 -17.42 15.85 -24.11
CA GLU A 487 -16.02 15.64 -24.49
C GLU A 487 -15.14 15.43 -23.26
N ILE A 488 -15.36 16.20 -22.19
CA ILE A 488 -14.67 16.04 -20.91
C ILE A 488 -14.93 14.66 -20.30
N GLU A 489 -16.18 14.20 -20.25
CA GLU A 489 -16.49 12.87 -19.73
C GLU A 489 -15.85 11.77 -20.58
N LYS A 490 -15.78 11.95 -21.90
CA LYS A 490 -15.05 11.02 -22.76
C LYS A 490 -13.55 10.99 -22.44
N LEU A 491 -12.92 12.13 -22.22
CA LEU A 491 -11.48 12.20 -21.89
C LEU A 491 -11.19 11.64 -20.49
N LYS A 492 -12.11 11.82 -19.53
CA LYS A 492 -12.03 11.18 -18.20
C LYS A 492 -12.10 9.67 -18.30
N LEU A 493 -13.09 9.13 -19.02
CA LEU A 493 -13.23 7.69 -19.29
C LEU A 493 -12.07 7.08 -20.11
N GLN A 494 -11.17 7.91 -20.63
CA GLN A 494 -9.96 7.46 -21.32
C GLN A 494 -8.71 7.60 -20.45
N GLY A 495 -8.86 8.02 -19.19
CA GLY A 495 -7.78 8.37 -18.27
C GLY A 495 -6.93 9.57 -18.69
N VAL A 496 -7.27 10.24 -19.80
CA VAL A 496 -6.41 11.29 -20.41
C VAL A 496 -6.31 12.51 -19.52
N ILE A 497 -7.40 12.82 -18.82
CA ILE A 497 -7.47 13.90 -17.85
C ILE A 497 -7.89 13.36 -16.49
N THR A 498 -7.26 13.87 -15.45
CA THR A 498 -7.47 13.43 -14.08
C THR A 498 -7.44 14.61 -13.11
N ARG A 499 -7.96 14.37 -11.90
CA ARG A 499 -7.80 15.26 -10.74
C ARG A 499 -6.64 14.84 -9.84
N ASN A 500 -6.11 13.62 -10.03
CA ASN A 500 -4.98 13.09 -9.28
C ASN A 500 -3.71 13.91 -9.56
N GLN A 501 -2.98 14.25 -8.48
CA GLN A 501 -1.65 14.84 -8.58
C GLN A 501 -0.75 14.31 -7.47
N LEU A 502 0.16 13.42 -7.84
CA LEU A 502 1.16 12.90 -6.90
C LEU A 502 2.33 13.86 -6.75
N TRP A 503 2.57 14.29 -5.52
CA TRP A 503 3.70 15.13 -5.13
C TRP A 503 4.61 14.37 -4.19
N LEU A 504 5.93 14.41 -4.44
CA LEU A 504 6.91 13.80 -3.56
C LEU A 504 6.88 14.49 -2.18
N ALA A 505 6.29 13.83 -1.19
CA ALA A 505 6.15 14.36 0.17
C ALA A 505 7.33 13.94 1.05
N SER A 506 7.80 12.69 0.95
CA SER A 506 8.98 12.23 1.70
C SER A 506 9.73 11.12 0.98
N ARG A 507 11.06 11.08 1.13
CA ARG A 507 11.89 9.92 0.75
C ARG A 507 12.17 8.99 1.94
N ASN A 508 11.76 9.37 3.14
CA ASN A 508 12.00 8.67 4.40
C ASN A 508 10.69 8.64 5.21
N PHE A 509 9.68 7.95 4.71
CA PHE A 509 8.35 7.94 5.34
C PHE A 509 8.42 7.57 6.83
N PHE A 510 9.16 6.51 7.17
CA PHE A 510 9.38 6.06 8.55
C PHE A 510 10.30 6.95 9.40
N LYS A 511 10.84 8.05 8.84
CA LYS A 511 11.76 8.97 9.53
C LYS A 511 12.91 8.23 10.23
N ILE A 512 13.45 7.21 9.57
CA ILE A 512 14.58 6.42 10.09
C ILE A 512 15.78 7.35 10.19
N GLU A 513 16.33 7.48 11.39
CA GLU A 513 17.45 8.38 11.66
C GLU A 513 18.74 7.57 11.79
N ASN A 514 19.79 8.02 11.09
CA ASN A 514 21.10 7.39 11.16
C ASN A 514 22.07 8.33 11.87
N LEU A 515 22.54 7.92 13.05
CA LEU A 515 23.51 8.68 13.84
C LEU A 515 24.83 8.95 13.10
N SER A 516 25.16 8.16 12.08
CA SER A 516 26.34 8.37 11.22
C SER A 516 26.01 9.06 9.89
N GLY A 517 24.77 9.54 9.72
CA GLY A 517 24.28 10.20 8.50
C GLY A 517 24.29 9.27 7.29
N SER A 518 25.02 9.65 6.24
CA SER A 518 25.14 8.85 5.00
C SER A 518 26.33 7.88 4.99
N GLU A 519 27.06 7.80 6.11
CA GLU A 519 28.23 6.95 6.25
C GLU A 519 27.86 5.46 6.28
N ARG A 520 28.81 4.63 5.84
CA ARG A 520 28.66 3.16 5.82
C ARG A 520 29.65 2.51 6.77
N HIS A 521 29.40 1.25 7.12
CA HIS A 521 30.26 0.41 7.98
C HIS A 521 30.53 1.07 9.34
N SER A 522 29.46 1.40 10.06
CA SER A 522 29.57 2.05 11.35
C SER A 522 29.95 1.06 12.44
N ASN A 523 30.96 1.40 13.24
CA ASN A 523 31.38 0.61 14.42
C ASN A 523 31.03 1.40 15.67
N ILE A 524 30.34 0.77 16.61
CA ILE A 524 29.87 1.42 17.84
C ILE A 524 30.67 0.96 19.06
N THR A 525 30.98 1.90 19.94
CA THR A 525 31.39 1.61 21.32
C THR A 525 30.66 2.56 22.26
N SER A 526 30.50 2.14 23.52
CA SER A 526 29.82 2.91 24.55
C SER A 526 30.67 3.04 25.81
N GLY A 527 30.62 4.19 26.48
CA GLY A 527 31.31 4.41 27.75
C GLY A 527 31.00 5.78 28.34
N ASP A 528 31.11 5.90 29.67
CA ASP A 528 30.98 7.18 30.38
C ASP A 528 32.31 7.95 30.32
N TRP A 529 32.53 8.68 29.22
CA TRP A 529 33.78 9.42 28.97
C TRP A 529 33.85 10.80 29.64
N ASN A 530 32.70 11.38 30.02
CA ASN A 530 32.61 12.67 30.68
C ASN A 530 32.46 12.53 32.22
N LYS A 531 32.31 11.29 32.71
CA LYS A 531 32.19 10.89 34.12
C LYS A 531 30.94 11.43 34.78
N ASP A 532 29.85 11.55 34.02
CA ASP A 532 28.56 11.99 34.54
C ASP A 532 27.67 10.83 35.04
N GLY A 533 28.16 9.59 34.90
CA GLY A 533 27.47 8.36 35.29
C GLY A 533 26.56 7.78 34.20
N ARG A 534 26.47 8.39 33.02
CA ARG A 534 25.67 7.92 31.88
C ARG A 534 26.59 7.37 30.80
N LEU A 535 26.09 6.38 30.05
CA LEU A 535 26.84 5.84 28.92
C LEU A 535 26.66 6.71 27.69
N ASP A 536 27.78 7.14 27.13
CA ASP A 536 27.86 7.87 25.88
C ASP A 536 28.23 6.92 24.73
N ILE A 537 28.07 7.38 23.48
CA ILE A 537 28.39 6.55 22.31
C ILE A 537 29.38 7.24 21.36
N LEU A 538 30.26 6.41 20.82
CA LEU A 538 31.16 6.75 19.73
C LEU A 538 30.85 5.84 18.54
N LEU A 539 30.80 6.43 17.35
CA LEU A 539 30.53 5.76 16.09
C LEU A 539 31.67 6.02 15.12
N GLY A 540 32.47 5.00 14.84
CA GLY A 540 33.41 5.00 13.71
C GLY A 540 32.66 4.78 12.40
N SER A 541 33.28 5.14 11.28
CA SER A 541 32.67 5.07 9.94
C SER A 541 33.69 4.70 8.86
N ARG A 542 33.19 4.32 7.68
CA ARG A 542 34.03 4.08 6.50
C ARG A 542 34.75 5.33 5.99
N SER A 543 34.23 6.54 6.17
CA SER A 543 34.97 7.72 5.73
C SER A 543 36.15 8.06 6.65
N GLY A 544 36.32 7.36 7.78
CA GLY A 544 37.36 7.65 8.76
C GLY A 544 36.98 8.72 9.77
N GLU A 545 35.74 9.21 9.74
CA GLU A 545 35.16 10.12 10.72
C GLU A 545 34.68 9.34 11.94
N ILE A 546 34.85 9.92 13.14
CA ILE A 546 34.28 9.37 14.38
C ILE A 546 33.23 10.36 14.86
N PHE A 547 31.99 9.91 14.92
CA PHE A 547 30.88 10.64 15.48
C PHE A 547 30.76 10.35 16.97
N ALA A 548 30.37 11.37 17.71
CA ALA A 548 30.49 11.41 19.14
C ALA A 548 29.18 11.93 19.69
N PHE A 549 28.54 11.19 20.59
CA PHE A 549 27.26 11.58 21.17
C PHE A 549 27.30 11.44 22.68
N GLU A 550 26.92 12.51 23.35
CA GLU A 550 26.71 12.56 24.79
C GLU A 550 25.26 12.19 25.12
N ASN A 551 25.04 11.30 26.09
CA ASN A 551 23.70 11.04 26.63
C ASN A 551 23.36 12.07 27.69
N ARG A 552 22.33 12.87 27.46
CA ARG A 552 21.87 13.89 28.42
C ARG A 552 20.58 13.53 29.16
N ALA A 553 20.07 12.31 28.96
CA ALA A 553 18.86 11.86 29.63
C ALA A 553 19.14 11.39 31.07
N GLU A 554 18.28 11.76 32.02
CA GLU A 554 18.33 11.19 33.38
C GLU A 554 18.02 9.69 33.39
N SER A 555 17.20 9.22 32.44
CA SER A 555 16.91 7.80 32.20
C SER A 555 16.67 7.56 30.71
N GLY A 556 17.09 6.40 30.20
CA GLY A 556 16.99 6.06 28.77
C GLY A 556 18.10 6.71 27.93
N THR A 557 17.74 7.23 26.75
CA THR A 557 18.69 7.83 25.81
C THR A 557 18.19 9.18 25.29
N ASP A 558 19.06 10.20 25.33
CA ASP A 558 18.91 11.47 24.62
C ASP A 558 20.28 11.95 24.13
N TRP A 559 20.55 11.67 22.85
CA TRP A 559 21.87 11.81 22.25
C TRP A 559 22.08 13.22 21.71
N TYR A 560 23.16 13.87 22.16
CA TYR A 560 23.61 15.15 21.64
C TYR A 560 24.94 14.99 20.90
N PRO A 561 25.02 15.37 19.62
CA PRO A 561 26.26 15.29 18.87
C PRO A 561 27.31 16.27 19.43
N ILE A 562 28.48 15.75 19.78
CA ILE A 562 29.61 16.51 20.29
C ILE A 562 30.77 16.45 19.28
N HIS A 563 31.36 17.60 19.00
CA HIS A 563 32.49 17.69 18.06
C HIS A 563 33.80 17.79 18.83
N PHE A 564 34.61 16.74 18.75
CA PHE A 564 35.96 16.75 19.32
C PHE A 564 37.01 17.05 18.24
N PRO A 565 37.86 18.08 18.43
CA PRO A 565 38.95 18.34 17.49
C PRO A 565 39.87 17.14 17.27
N ALA A 566 40.08 16.30 18.30
CA ALA A 566 40.91 15.10 18.24
C ALA A 566 40.31 13.95 17.40
N LEU A 567 38.98 13.95 17.20
CA LEU A 567 38.25 12.94 16.43
C LEU A 567 38.04 13.35 14.97
N LYS A 568 38.48 14.55 14.58
CA LYS A 568 38.40 15.02 13.20
C LYS A 568 39.12 14.07 12.25
N LYS A 569 38.48 13.82 11.11
CA LYS A 569 39.04 13.02 10.03
C LYS A 569 40.45 13.50 9.64
N ASN A 570 41.42 12.59 9.67
CA ASN A 570 42.82 12.87 9.39
C ASN A 570 43.33 12.11 8.15
N LYS A 571 42.59 12.21 7.04
CA LYS A 571 42.81 11.50 5.75
C LYS A 571 42.71 9.97 5.81
N ARG A 572 42.35 9.38 6.96
CA ARG A 572 41.98 7.98 7.05
C ARG A 572 40.71 7.73 6.24
N GLN A 573 40.67 6.57 5.61
CA GLN A 573 39.46 5.86 5.19
C GLN A 573 39.24 4.88 6.34
N PHE A 574 38.07 4.65 6.92
CA PHE A 574 37.87 3.78 8.08
C PHE A 574 38.39 4.33 9.42
N SER A 575 37.47 4.34 10.38
CA SER A 575 37.69 4.57 11.80
C SER A 575 36.90 3.52 12.59
N SER A 576 37.46 3.12 13.73
CA SER A 576 36.76 2.38 14.76
C SER A 576 37.10 3.07 16.08
N PRO A 577 36.10 3.35 16.93
CA PRO A 577 36.31 4.02 18.20
C PRO A 577 36.94 3.11 19.26
#